data_AF-A0A940SZW6-F1
#
_entry.id   AF-A0A940SZW6-F1
#
_cell.length_a   1.000
_cell.length_b   1.000
_cell.length_c   1.000
_cell.angle_alpha   90.00
_cell.angle_beta   90.00
_cell.angle_gamma   90.00
#
_symmetry.space_group_name_H-M   'P 1'
#
loop_
_entity.id
_entity.type
_entity.pdbx_description
1 polymer ?
#
loop_
_entity_poly.entity_id
_entity_poly.type
_entity_poly.pdbx_seq_one_letter_code
_entity_poly.pdbx_strand_id
1 'polypeptide(L)' 'MQKIVDQDIQELVGCLHLPEKEILERFSFSHEGEILSNDNAIQFLHFLKTELSKECT' A
#
# COMPACT_ATOMS: atom_id res chain seq x y z
N MET A 1 -0.11 22.59 -12.32
CA MET A 1 -0.93 21.37 -12.18
C MET A 1 -0.55 20.71 -10.86
N GLN A 2 -1.36 20.89 -9.83
CA GLN A 2 -1.09 20.29 -8.52
C GLN A 2 -1.51 18.83 -8.59
N LYS A 3 -0.56 17.90 -8.48
CA LYS A 3 -0.88 16.48 -8.26
C LYS A 3 -1.56 16.42 -6.90
N ILE A 4 -2.89 16.39 -6.86
CA ILE A 4 -3.62 15.98 -5.66
C ILE A 4 -3.34 14.49 -5.55
N VAL A 5 -2.25 14.14 -4.88
CA VAL A 5 -2.05 12.76 -4.45
C VAL A 5 -3.07 12.55 -3.35
N ASP A 6 -3.88 11.53 -3.51
CA ASP A 6 -4.90 11.15 -2.54
C ASP A 6 -4.27 11.03 -1.15
N GLN A 7 -4.91 11.60 -0.13
CA GLN A 7 -4.38 11.64 1.24
C GLN A 7 -4.14 10.21 1.75
N ASP A 8 -5.03 9.28 1.39
CA ASP A 8 -4.92 7.87 1.77
C ASP A 8 -3.65 7.23 1.19
N ILE A 9 -3.24 7.65 -0.02
CA ILE A 9 -2.01 7.16 -0.67
C ILE A 9 -0.77 7.74 0.00
N GLN A 10 -0.79 9.02 0.40
CA GLN A 10 0.33 9.61 1.16
C GLN A 10 0.51 8.94 2.51
N GLU A 11 -0.59 8.69 3.23
CA GLU A 11 -0.56 7.99 4.52
C GLU A 11 -0.08 6.54 4.37
N LEU A 12 -0.56 5.83 3.34
CA LEU A 12 -0.10 4.47 3.03
C LEU A 12 1.41 4.44 2.78
N VAL A 13 1.92 5.31 1.90
CA VAL A 13 3.36 5.40 1.60
C VAL A 13 4.18 5.69 2.86
N GLY A 14 3.70 6.60 3.71
CA GLY A 14 4.30 6.88 5.01
C GLY A 14 4.35 5.66 5.94
N CYS A 15 3.42 4.72 5.81
CA CYS A 15 3.34 3.50 6.60
C CYS A 15 4.11 2.29 6.02
N LEU A 16 4.67 2.36 4.80
CA LEU A 16 5.31 1.21 4.16
C LEU A 16 6.56 0.68 4.87
N HIS A 17 7.13 1.46 5.80
CA HIS A 17 8.22 1.01 6.67
C HIS A 17 7.75 0.07 7.79
N LEU A 18 6.45 0.00 8.05
CA LEU A 18 5.86 -0.83 9.11
C LEU A 18 5.70 -2.30 8.67
N PRO A 19 5.55 -3.23 9.64
CA PRO A 19 5.14 -4.60 9.37
C PRO A 19 3.79 -4.64 8.65
N GLU A 20 3.60 -5.59 7.72
CA GLU A 20 2.39 -5.70 6.90
C GLU A 20 1.13 -5.82 7.77
N LYS A 21 1.23 -6.53 8.90
CA LYS A 21 0.12 -6.68 9.86
C LYS A 21 -0.37 -5.34 10.40
N GLU A 22 0.53 -4.42 10.75
CA GLU A 22 0.15 -3.10 11.26
C GLU A 22 -0.48 -2.21 10.17
N ILE A 23 -0.04 -2.38 8.92
CA ILE A 23 -0.65 -1.70 7.77
C ILE A 23 -2.07 -2.21 7.56
N LEU A 24 -2.30 -3.52 7.66
CA LEU A 24 -3.62 -4.14 7.50
C LEU A 24 -4.61 -3.86 8.65
N GLU A 25 -4.15 -3.38 9.80
CA GLU A 25 -5.04 -2.87 10.86
C GLU A 25 -5.63 -1.49 10.50
N ARG A 26 -5.01 -0.78 9.56
CA ARG A 26 -5.36 0.62 9.21
C ARG A 26 -5.94 0.75 7.80
N PHE A 27 -5.51 -0.10 6.88
CA PHE A 27 -5.88 -0.03 5.47
C PHE A 27 -6.57 -1.31 5.02
N SER A 28 -7.65 -1.15 4.27
CA SER A 28 -8.24 -2.21 3.46
C SER A 28 -8.00 -1.88 1.98
N PHE A 29 -7.67 -2.90 1.21
CA PHE A 29 -7.41 -2.77 -0.22
C PHE A 29 -8.57 -3.41 -0.98
N SER A 30 -8.97 -2.79 -2.08
CA SER A 30 -9.97 -3.35 -2.97
C SER A 30 -9.50 -3.35 -4.41
N HIS A 31 -9.99 -4.32 -5.18
CA HIS A 31 -9.79 -4.41 -6.61
C HIS A 31 -11.14 -4.70 -7.26
N GLU A 32 -11.52 -3.88 -8.26
CA GLU A 32 -12.81 -4.00 -8.95
C GLU A 32 -14.05 -4.00 -8.03
N GLY A 33 -13.95 -3.32 -6.87
CA GLY A 33 -15.02 -3.23 -5.89
C GLY A 33 -15.05 -4.35 -4.85
N GLU A 34 -14.18 -5.36 -4.96
CA GLU A 34 -14.04 -6.43 -3.97
C GLU A 34 -12.88 -6.15 -3.02
N ILE A 35 -13.11 -6.34 -1.72
CA ILE A 35 -12.07 -6.22 -0.70
C ILE A 35 -11.13 -7.43 -0.79
N LEU A 36 -9.83 -7.17 -0.88
CA LEU A 36 -8.81 -8.21 -0.90
C LEU A 36 -8.79 -8.98 0.43
N SER A 37 -8.55 -10.28 0.36
CA SER A 37 -8.17 -11.07 1.54
C SER A 37 -6.85 -10.56 2.11
N ASN A 38 -6.59 -10.85 3.39
CA ASN A 38 -5.33 -10.47 4.03
C ASN A 38 -4.11 -11.02 3.27
N ASP A 39 -4.17 -12.26 2.77
CA ASP A 39 -3.06 -12.85 2.00
C ASP A 39 -2.79 -12.06 0.71
N ASN A 40 -3.84 -11.70 -0.04
CA ASN A 40 -3.71 -10.92 -1.27
C ASN A 40 -3.23 -9.49 -0.99
N ALA A 41 -3.69 -8.89 0.11
CA ALA A 41 -3.24 -7.58 0.55
C ALA A 41 -1.75 -7.59 0.96
N ILE A 42 -1.29 -8.65 1.63
CA ILE A 42 0.14 -8.84 1.95
C ILE A 42 0.96 -8.95 0.67
N GLN A 43 0.51 -9.75 -0.31
CA GLN A 43 1.20 -9.86 -1.61
C GLN A 43 1.27 -8.51 -2.33
N PHE A 44 0.19 -7.74 -2.31
CA PHE A 44 0.17 -6.39 -2.86
C PHE A 44 1.15 -5.45 -2.17
N LEU A 45 1.22 -5.47 -0.83
CA LEU A 45 2.18 -4.68 -0.06
C LEU A 45 3.63 -5.08 -0.38
N HIS A 46 3.93 -6.37 -0.50
CA HIS A 46 5.27 -6.82 -0.90
C HIS A 46 5.64 -6.36 -2.30
N PHE A 47 4.70 -6.45 -3.25
CA PHE A 47 4.88 -5.91 -4.59
C PHE A 47 5.20 -4.42 -4.54
N LEU A 48 4.38 -3.64 -3.82
CA LEU A 48 4.55 -2.19 -3.69
C LEU A 48 5.91 -1.80 -3.07
N LYS A 49 6.31 -2.45 -1.97
CA LYS A 49 7.62 -2.26 -1.33
C LYS A 49 8.77 -2.58 -2.29
N THR A 50 8.62 -3.64 -3.09
CA THR A 50 9.62 -4.07 -4.06
C THR A 50 9.76 -3.07 -5.20
N GLU A 51 8.66 -2.61 -5.79
CA GLU A 51 8.70 -1.64 -6.88
C GLU A 51 9.30 -0.30 -6.42
N LEU A 52 8.90 0.20 -5.25
CA LEU A 52 9.46 1.45 -4.70
C LEU A 52 10.94 1.34 -4.35
N SER A 53 11.42 0.14 -3.99
CA SER A 53 12.85 -0.08 -3.72
C SER A 53 13.69 -0.05 -5.02
N LYS A 54 13.12 -0.47 -6.16
CA LYS A 54 13.83 -0.48 -7.45
C LYS A 54 14.12 0.91 -7.98
N GLU A 55 13.27 1.89 -7.68
CA GLU A 55 13.45 3.28 -8.12
C GLU A 55 14.52 4.05 -7.30
N CYS A 56 15.08 3.46 -6.24
CA CYS A 56 16.14 4.06 -5.42
C CYS A 56 17.58 3.62 -5.79
N THR A 57 17.75 2.84 -6.86
CA THR A 57 19.05 2.39 -7.41
C THR A 57 19.24 2.82 -8.85
#